data_AF-A0A1J5TBF7-F1
#
_entry.id   AF-A0A1J5TBF7-F1
#
_cell.length_a   1.000
_cell.length_b   1.000
_cell.length_c   1.000
_cell.angle_alpha   90.00
_cell.angle_beta   90.00
_cell.angle_gamma   90.00
#
_symmetry.space_group_name_H-M   'P 1'
#
loop_
_entity.id
_entity.type
_entity.pdbx_description
1 polymer ?
#
loop_
_entity_poly.entity_id
_entity_poly.type
_entity_poly.pdbx_seq_one_letter_code
_entity_poly.pdbx_strand_id
1 'polypeptide(L)'
;MNVSRTRILTRGLTHCCPNCGAHSVFRQGTLFQMNERCSDCGFVFVADQNDGFSFRAISLNFGVTVLAVILPILALAWVGRLTAARAEVISVAGIVGLPFLLYRPTCSWSLMNYFLLFPGELPANRNSADQHKPGP
;
A
#
# COMPACT_ATOMS: atom_id res chain seq x y z
N MET A 1 14.25 15.66 11.43
CA MET A 1 13.16 15.08 12.26
C MET A 1 13.05 13.61 11.90
N ASN A 2 13.27 12.70 12.83
CA ASN A 2 13.04 11.27 12.59
C ASN A 2 11.52 11.01 12.45
N VAL A 3 11.13 10.28 11.41
CA VAL A 3 9.77 9.79 11.19
C VAL A 3 9.61 8.50 11.99
N SER A 4 8.75 8.51 12.99
CA SER A 4 8.40 7.32 13.78
C SER A 4 7.54 6.34 12.98
N ARG A 5 7.59 5.06 13.33
CA ARG A 5 6.77 4.00 12.70
C ARG A 5 5.27 4.30 12.75
N THR A 6 4.79 4.87 13.86
CA THR A 6 3.40 5.31 14.00
C THR A 6 3.03 6.37 12.96
N ARG A 7 3.93 7.31 12.67
CA ARG A 7 3.70 8.34 11.65
C ARG A 7 3.71 7.76 10.24
N ILE A 8 4.56 6.76 9.97
CA ILE A 8 4.56 6.01 8.70
C ILE A 8 3.23 5.30 8.51
N LEU A 9 2.71 4.64 9.55
CA LEU A 9 1.43 3.94 9.53
C LEU A 9 0.27 4.90 9.21
N THR A 10 0.17 6.01 9.95
CA THR A 10 -0.90 6.99 9.72
C THR A 10 -0.82 7.56 8.30
N ARG A 11 0.38 7.93 7.83
CA ARG A 11 0.59 8.47 6.48
C ARG A 11 0.24 7.47 5.38
N GLY A 12 0.57 6.20 5.57
CA GLY A 12 0.21 5.13 4.64
C GLY A 12 -1.30 4.88 4.54
N LEU A 13 -2.02 5.00 5.66
CA LEU A 13 -3.48 4.90 5.69
C LEU A 13 -4.19 6.12 5.08
N THR A 14 -3.59 7.31 5.19
CA THR A 14 -4.17 8.56 4.64
C THR A 14 -3.72 8.90 3.22
N HIS A 15 -3.02 7.99 2.52
CA HIS A 15 -2.44 8.22 1.19
C HIS A 15 -1.48 9.42 1.13
N CYS A 16 -0.78 9.66 2.22
CA CYS A 16 0.25 10.70 2.35
C CYS A 16 1.63 10.13 2.07
N CYS A 17 2.55 11.00 1.64
CA CYS A 17 3.95 10.64 1.50
C CYS A 17 4.53 10.18 2.86
N PRO A 18 5.20 9.01 2.97
CA PRO A 18 5.75 8.53 4.23
C PRO A 18 6.87 9.44 4.77
N ASN A 19 7.57 10.17 3.88
CA ASN A 19 8.67 11.06 4.22
C ASN A 19 8.18 12.44 4.73
N CYS A 20 7.49 13.23 3.89
CA CYS A 20 7.04 14.58 4.26
C CYS A 20 5.61 14.63 4.84
N GLY A 21 4.72 13.71 4.45
CA GLY A 21 3.30 13.73 4.82
C GLY A 21 2.38 14.44 3.83
N ALA A 22 2.89 14.98 2.72
CA ALA A 22 2.06 15.62 1.69
C ALA A 22 1.15 14.61 0.95
N HIS A 23 -0.05 15.04 0.55
CA HIS A 23 -0.99 14.27 -0.29
C HIS A 23 -0.56 14.28 -1.77
N SER A 24 0.67 13.86 -2.06
CA SER A 24 1.26 13.89 -3.39
C SER A 24 1.49 12.50 -3.98
N VAL A 25 1.01 11.43 -3.33
CA VAL A 25 1.22 10.05 -3.79
C VAL A 25 0.46 9.82 -5.10
N PHE A 26 -0.77 10.31 -5.19
CA PHE A 26 -1.60 10.22 -6.39
C PHE A 26 -1.70 11.57 -7.07
N ARG A 27 -1.76 11.56 -8.41
CA ARG A 27 -1.96 12.77 -9.20
C ARG A 27 -3.40 13.26 -9.03
N GLN A 28 -3.54 14.51 -8.60
CA GLN A 28 -4.85 15.16 -8.44
C GLN A 28 -5.62 15.10 -9.76
N GLY A 29 -6.88 14.66 -9.71
CA GLY A 29 -7.74 14.49 -10.89
C GLY A 29 -7.62 13.16 -11.63
N THR A 30 -6.77 12.22 -11.18
CA THR A 30 -6.69 10.86 -11.78
C THR A 30 -7.03 9.78 -10.77
N LEU A 31 -7.76 8.75 -11.20
CA LEU A 31 -8.15 7.63 -10.32
C LEU A 31 -7.02 6.61 -10.13
N PHE A 32 -6.18 6.40 -11.14
CA PHE A 32 -5.19 5.32 -11.17
C PHE A 32 -3.74 5.77 -11.45
N GLN A 33 -3.46 7.08 -11.49
CA GLN A 33 -2.10 7.56 -11.77
C GLN A 33 -1.38 7.94 -10.46
N MET A 34 -0.38 7.12 -10.10
CA MET A 34 0.54 7.39 -9.01
C MET A 34 1.70 8.25 -9.52
N ASN A 35 2.16 9.22 -8.74
CA ASN A 35 3.34 10.00 -9.08
C ASN A 35 4.60 9.17 -8.82
N GLU A 36 5.57 9.23 -9.71
CA GLU A 36 6.88 8.59 -9.51
C GLU A 36 7.65 9.26 -8.36
N ARG A 37 7.43 10.56 -8.18
CA ARG A 37 8.09 11.38 -7.16
C ARG A 37 7.10 12.29 -6.42
N CYS A 38 7.38 12.55 -5.16
CA CYS A 38 6.66 13.52 -4.35
C CYS A 38 6.95 14.94 -4.87
N SER A 39 5.90 15.72 -5.17
CA SER A 39 6.02 17.10 -5.64
C SER A 39 6.56 18.07 -4.56
N ASP A 40 6.45 17.69 -3.29
CA ASP A 40 6.77 18.54 -2.15
C ASP A 40 8.19 18.30 -1.62
N CYS A 41 8.58 17.03 -1.44
CA CYS A 41 9.90 16.67 -0.91
C CYS A 41 10.83 15.95 -1.90
N GLY A 42 10.39 15.74 -3.15
CA GLY A 42 11.19 15.06 -4.18
C GLY A 42 11.40 13.56 -3.95
N PHE A 43 10.82 12.98 -2.90
CA PHE A 43 10.95 11.55 -2.59
C PHE A 43 10.43 10.68 -3.73
N VAL A 44 11.28 9.80 -4.26
CA VAL A 44 10.95 8.88 -5.34
C VAL A 44 10.21 7.68 -4.74
N PHE A 45 8.94 7.51 -5.12
CA PHE A 45 8.09 6.42 -4.64
C PHE A 45 8.38 5.11 -5.37
N VAL A 46 8.75 5.20 -6.65
CA VAL A 46 9.08 4.07 -7.52
C VAL A 46 10.45 4.38 -8.11
N ALA A 47 11.51 3.92 -7.44
CA ALA A 47 12.88 4.16 -7.89
C ALA A 47 13.18 3.41 -9.20
N ASP A 48 12.65 2.18 -9.31
CA ASP A 48 12.66 1.40 -10.54
C ASP A 48 11.43 0.50 -10.61
N GLN A 49 10.88 0.28 -11.80
CA GLN A 49 9.76 -0.66 -12.01
C GLN A 49 10.18 -2.11 -11.70
N ASN A 50 11.49 -2.36 -11.59
CA ASN A 50 12.13 -3.64 -11.31
C ASN A 50 12.44 -3.88 -9.82
N ASP A 51 12.23 -2.91 -8.93
CA ASP A 51 12.52 -3.01 -7.48
C ASP A 51 11.50 -3.84 -6.68
N GLY A 52 10.66 -4.63 -7.36
CA GLY A 52 9.66 -5.46 -6.71
C GLY A 52 8.51 -4.68 -6.07
N PHE A 53 8.41 -3.35 -6.28
CA PHE A 53 7.26 -2.56 -5.81
C PHE A 53 5.94 -3.09 -6.38
N SER A 54 5.92 -3.37 -7.68
CA SER A 54 4.76 -3.95 -8.38
C SER A 54 4.41 -5.33 -7.85
N PHE A 55 5.42 -6.18 -7.60
CA PHE A 55 5.20 -7.51 -7.02
C PHE A 55 4.57 -7.41 -5.63
N ARG A 56 5.13 -6.55 -4.77
CA ARG A 56 4.65 -6.33 -3.40
C ARG A 56 3.24 -5.74 -3.36
N ALA A 57 2.93 -4.83 -4.27
CA ALA A 57 1.57 -4.31 -4.43
C ALA A 57 0.59 -5.40 -4.87
N ILE A 58 0.94 -6.19 -5.90
CA ILE A 58 0.09 -7.30 -6.37
C ILE A 58 -0.13 -8.34 -5.25
N SER A 59 0.92 -8.74 -4.54
CA SER A 59 0.81 -9.69 -3.43
C SER A 59 -0.10 -9.18 -2.31
N LEU A 60 -0.01 -7.91 -1.95
CA LEU A 60 -0.85 -7.31 -0.91
C LEU A 60 -2.31 -7.23 -1.37
N ASN A 61 -2.56 -6.86 -2.63
CA ASN A 61 -3.89 -6.82 -3.21
C ASN A 61 -4.54 -8.20 -3.24
N PHE A 62 -3.77 -9.21 -3.65
CA PHE A 62 -4.22 -10.60 -3.68
C PHE A 62 -4.55 -11.08 -2.27
N GLY A 63 -3.66 -10.86 -1.29
CA GLY A 63 -3.89 -11.21 0.10
C GLY A 63 -5.17 -10.60 0.67
N VAL A 64 -5.40 -9.30 0.44
CA VAL A 64 -6.64 -8.64 0.87
C VAL A 64 -7.86 -9.21 0.15
N THR A 65 -7.77 -9.49 -1.15
CA THR A 65 -8.89 -10.08 -1.92
C THR A 65 -9.27 -11.46 -1.41
N VAL A 66 -8.30 -12.33 -1.12
CA VAL A 66 -8.57 -13.66 -0.55
C VAL A 66 -9.24 -13.55 0.81
N LEU A 67 -8.72 -12.70 1.69
CA LEU A 67 -9.22 -12.57 3.06
C LEU A 67 -10.58 -11.85 3.14
N ALA A 68 -10.79 -10.83 2.31
CA ALA A 68 -11.98 -9.97 2.37
C ALA A 68 -13.12 -10.43 1.45
N VAL A 69 -12.83 -11.22 0.41
CA VAL A 69 -13.85 -11.70 -0.55
C VAL A 69 -14.02 -13.20 -0.44
N ILE A 70 -12.95 -13.96 -0.68
CA ILE A 70 -13.04 -15.42 -0.84
C ILE A 70 -13.43 -16.08 0.50
N LEU A 71 -12.74 -15.74 1.59
CA LEU A 71 -13.03 -16.31 2.92
C LEU A 71 -14.48 -16.07 3.39
N PRO A 72 -15.02 -14.84 3.40
CA PRO A 72 -16.38 -14.61 3.87
C PRO A 72 -17.43 -15.24 2.96
N ILE A 73 -17.22 -15.27 1.65
CA ILE A 73 -18.13 -15.96 0.72
C ILE A 73 -18.14 -17.46 0.99
N LEU A 74 -16.96 -18.06 1.20
CA LEU A 74 -16.84 -19.48 1.54
C LEU A 74 -17.53 -19.79 2.89
N ALA A 75 -17.35 -18.92 3.89
CA ALA A 75 -18.03 -19.05 5.17
C ALA A 75 -19.57 -18.93 5.04
N LEU A 76 -20.07 -17.97 4.27
CA LEU A 76 -21.50 -17.80 4.02
C LEU A 76 -22.11 -18.97 3.24
N ALA A 77 -21.36 -19.54 2.30
CA ALA A 77 -21.74 -20.76 1.59
C ALA A 77 -21.79 -21.97 2.53
N TRP A 78 -20.84 -22.07 3.47
CA TRP A 78 -20.80 -23.18 4.44
C TRP A 78 -21.98 -23.17 5.41
N VAL A 79 -22.48 -21.98 5.79
CA VAL A 79 -23.68 -21.82 6.63
C VAL A 79 -24.99 -21.98 5.82
N GLY A 80 -24.90 -22.28 4.52
CA GLY A 80 -26.06 -22.52 3.65
C GLY A 80 -26.93 -21.28 3.40
N ARG A 81 -26.45 -20.07 3.72
CA ARG A 81 -27.21 -18.82 3.57
C ARG A 81 -27.15 -18.22 2.17
N LEU A 82 -26.31 -18.74 1.29
CA LEU A 82 -26.18 -18.29 -0.10
C LEU A 82 -26.60 -19.41 -1.05
N THR A 83 -27.59 -19.12 -1.89
CA THR A 83 -27.84 -19.93 -3.10
C THR A 83 -26.63 -19.83 -4.02
N ALA A 84 -26.21 -20.95 -4.63
CA ALA A 84 -25.00 -21.02 -5.48
C ALA A 84 -24.92 -19.89 -6.52
N ALA A 85 -26.04 -19.57 -7.18
CA ALA A 85 -26.11 -18.50 -8.18
C ALA A 85 -25.79 -17.10 -7.61
N ARG A 86 -26.21 -16.79 -6.38
CA ARG A 86 -25.91 -15.49 -5.75
C ARG A 86 -24.45 -15.43 -5.29
N ALA A 87 -23.92 -16.55 -4.79
CA ALA A 87 -22.52 -16.65 -4.38
C ALA A 87 -21.57 -16.41 -5.55
N GLU A 88 -21.84 -16.99 -6.73
CA GLU A 88 -21.04 -16.77 -7.93
C GLU A 88 -21.04 -15.30 -8.37
N VAL A 89 -22.22 -14.68 -8.51
CA VAL A 89 -22.31 -13.29 -8.97
C VAL A 89 -21.59 -12.33 -8.03
N ILE A 90 -21.74 -12.51 -6.71
CA ILE A 90 -21.05 -11.69 -5.71
C ILE A 90 -19.53 -11.95 -5.74
N SER A 91 -19.11 -13.20 -5.95
CA SER A 91 -17.69 -13.54 -6.07
C SER A 91 -17.06 -12.88 -7.28
N VAL A 92 -17.68 -13.00 -8.45
CA VAL A 92 -17.16 -12.41 -9.70
C VAL A 92 -17.14 -10.89 -9.61
N ALA A 93 -18.22 -10.28 -9.13
CA ALA A 93 -18.28 -8.84 -8.91
C ALA A 93 -17.22 -8.37 -7.89
N GLY A 94 -17.01 -9.12 -6.81
CA GLY A 94 -16.00 -8.85 -5.80
C GLY A 94 -14.58 -8.97 -6.34
N ILE A 95 -14.26 -10.03 -7.09
CA ILE A 95 -12.93 -10.28 -7.67
C ILE A 95 -12.57 -9.20 -8.69
N VAL A 96 -13.54 -8.66 -9.44
CA VAL A 96 -13.26 -7.61 -10.42
C VAL A 96 -13.29 -6.22 -9.78
N GLY A 97 -14.30 -5.92 -8.97
CA GLY A 97 -14.49 -4.59 -8.39
C GLY A 97 -13.47 -4.25 -7.31
N LEU A 98 -13.11 -5.23 -6.47
CA LEU A 98 -12.29 -4.96 -5.29
C LEU A 98 -10.82 -4.63 -5.63
N PRO A 99 -10.13 -5.28 -6.59
CA PRO A 99 -8.80 -4.88 -7.01
C PRO A 99 -8.75 -3.45 -7.56
N PHE A 100 -9.78 -3.04 -8.32
CA PHE A 100 -9.91 -1.68 -8.82
C PHE A 100 -10.09 -0.68 -7.67
N LEU A 101 -10.97 -0.97 -6.72
CA LEU A 101 -11.21 -0.10 -5.56
C LEU A 101 -9.98 -0.03 -4.65
N LEU A 102 -9.30 -1.16 -4.48
CA LEU A 102 -8.15 -1.32 -3.60
C LEU A 102 -6.83 -0.94 -4.26
N TYR A 103 -6.78 -0.63 -5.55
CA TYR A 103 -5.54 -0.24 -6.24
C TYR A 103 -4.82 0.90 -5.50
N ARG A 104 -5.56 1.97 -5.18
CA ARG A 104 -5.04 3.13 -4.44
C ARG A 104 -4.50 2.78 -3.04
N PRO A 105 -5.27 2.12 -2.15
CA PRO A 105 -4.76 1.75 -0.84
C PRO A 105 -3.64 0.72 -0.93
N THR A 106 -3.70 -0.23 -1.87
CA THR A 106 -2.63 -1.22 -2.08
C THR A 106 -1.29 -0.55 -2.36
N CYS A 107 -1.24 0.42 -3.28
CA CYS A 107 0.00 1.15 -3.57
C CYS A 107 0.53 1.90 -2.34
N SER A 108 -0.36 2.58 -1.61
CA SER A 108 0.01 3.33 -0.39
C SER A 108 0.47 2.40 0.75
N TRP A 109 -0.23 1.29 0.96
CA TRP A 109 0.05 0.31 2.01
C TRP A 109 1.27 -0.53 1.70
N SER A 110 1.60 -0.75 0.43
CA SER A 110 2.85 -1.39 0.01
C SER A 110 4.06 -0.53 0.40
N LEU A 111 4.00 0.79 0.18
CA LEU A 111 5.04 1.72 0.67
C LEU A 111 5.12 1.71 2.18
N MET A 112 3.96 1.78 2.84
CA MET A 112 3.85 1.76 4.30
C MET A 112 4.50 0.51 4.91
N ASN A 113 4.15 -0.69 4.44
CA ASN A 113 4.70 -1.95 4.96
C ASN A 113 6.22 -2.00 4.83
N TYR A 114 6.76 -1.56 3.68
CA TYR A 114 8.20 -1.53 3.46
C TYR A 114 8.91 -0.60 4.44
N PHE A 115 8.46 0.65 4.56
CA PHE A 115 9.11 1.63 5.45
C PHE A 115 8.80 1.40 6.94
N LEU A 116 7.78 0.62 7.28
CA LEU A 116 7.59 0.14 8.66
C LEU A 116 8.68 -0.86 9.07
N LEU A 117 9.05 -1.76 8.15
CA LEU A 117 10.14 -2.73 8.34
C LEU A 117 11.52 -2.05 8.26
N PHE A 118 11.70 -1.16 7.29
CA PHE A 118 12.96 -0.45 7.01
C PHE A 118 12.81 1.07 7.13
N PRO A 119 12.56 1.61 8.34
CA PRO A 119 12.40 3.05 8.52
C PRO A 119 13.70 3.83 8.27
N GLY A 120 14.87 3.17 8.33
CA GLY A 120 16.18 3.81 8.12
C GLY A 120 16.47 4.22 6.68
N GLU A 121 15.77 3.64 5.70
CA GLU A 121 15.94 4.01 4.29
C GLU A 121 15.19 5.28 3.89
N LEU A 122 14.30 5.78 4.76
CA LEU A 122 13.67 7.07 4.55
C LEU A 122 14.75 8.17 4.62
N PRO A 123 14.81 9.09 3.64
CA PRO A 123 15.78 10.18 3.66
C PRO A 123 15.75 11.01 4.95
N ALA A 124 14.56 11.19 5.55
CA ALA A 124 14.42 11.88 6.83
C ALA A 124 15.06 11.15 8.03
N ASN A 125 15.23 9.82 7.94
CA ASN A 125 15.81 8.97 8.99
C ASN A 125 17.27 8.61 8.71
N ARG A 126 17.69 8.59 7.44
CA ARG A 126 19.07 8.28 7.02
C ARG A 126 20.11 9.22 7.64
N ASN A 127 19.78 10.51 7.71
CA ASN A 127 20.65 11.54 8.32
C ASN A 127 20.93 11.32 9.82
N SER A 128 20.14 10.49 10.50
CA SER A 128 20.35 10.14 11.91
C SER A 128 21.20 8.88 12.08
N ALA A 129 21.19 7.97 11.09
CA ALA A 129 21.94 6.71 11.13
C ALA A 129 23.42 6.91 10.72
N ASP A 130 23.69 7.83 9.79
CA ASP A 130 25.05 8.13 9.34
C ASP A 130 25.90 8.86 10.41
N GLN A 131 25.29 9.39 11.48
CA GLN A 131 26.03 9.97 12.61
C GLN A 131 26.53 8.94 13.64
N HIS A 132 26.18 7.65 13.51
CA HIS A 132 26.63 6.59 14.41
C HIS A 132 27.70 5.67 13.80
N LYS A 133 28.32 6.04 12.67
CA LYS A 133 29.60 5.40 12.29
C LYS A 133 30.71 6.06 13.09
N PRO A 134 31.34 5.41 14.09
CA PRO A 134 32.68 5.80 14.48
C PRO A 134 33.54 5.67 13.22
N GLY A 135 34.17 6.78 12.81
CA GLY A 135 35.11 6.78 11.70
C GLY A 135 36.24 5.76 11.93
N PRO A 136 36.84 5.23 10.86
CA PRO A 136 38.04 4.40 10.96
C PRO A 136 39.20 5.18 11.58
#